data_AF-A0A481YFW8-F1
#
_entry.id   AF-A0A481YFW8-F1
#
_cell.length_a   1.000
_cell.length_b   1.000
_cell.length_c   1.000
_cell.angle_alpha   90.00
_cell.angle_beta   90.00
_cell.angle_gamma   90.00
#
_symmetry.space_group_name_H-M   'P 1'
#
loop_
_entity.id
_entity.type
_entity.pdbx_description
1 polymer ?
#
loop_
_entity_poly.entity_id
_entity_poly.type
_entity_poly.pdbx_seq_one_letter_code
_entity_poly.pdbx_strand_id
1 'polypeptide(L)'
;VKEVHTLVKSIDVLAKGIGKKIKNADELDTVADKNGTLVAAVFSLMLDIKTKLTKLETGAEKFDGMKAKVAAAKSECEKFIATVKSKNTDLGKDGVTDIHAQEVMDITSKPSGDKGAEALVKLNTEIGKLLTAANELAEETIKDLTT
;
A
#
# COMPACT_ATOMS: atom_id res chain seq x y z
N VAL A 1 -3.98 -12.13 5.49
CA VAL A 1 -4.34 -11.47 4.21
C VAL A 1 -5.19 -10.22 4.42
N LYS A 2 -6.36 -10.31 5.07
CA LYS A 2 -7.27 -9.16 5.29
C LYS A 2 -6.60 -7.94 5.93
N GLU A 3 -5.78 -8.14 6.96
CA GLU A 3 -5.02 -7.06 7.58
C GLU A 3 -4.14 -6.31 6.57
N VAL A 4 -3.31 -7.02 5.80
CA VAL A 4 -2.44 -6.44 4.78
C VAL A 4 -3.24 -5.69 3.71
N HIS A 5 -4.38 -6.24 3.29
CA HIS A 5 -5.30 -5.56 2.38
C HIS A 5 -5.80 -4.23 2.94
N THR A 6 -6.25 -4.22 4.20
CA THR A 6 -6.71 -2.99 4.86
C THR A 6 -5.58 -1.97 5.01
N LEU A 7 -4.37 -2.39 5.36
CA LEU A 7 -3.21 -1.49 5.46
C LEU A 7 -2.83 -0.87 4.13
N VAL A 8 -2.87 -1.62 3.02
CA VAL A 8 -2.63 -1.02 1.69
C VAL A 8 -3.74 -0.05 1.31
N LYS A 9 -5.00 -0.37 1.61
CA LYS A 9 -6.13 0.52 1.37
C LYS A 9 -6.14 1.78 2.26
N SER A 10 -5.52 1.75 3.43
CA SER A 10 -5.45 2.95 4.28
C SER A 10 -4.60 4.06 3.65
N ILE A 11 -3.72 3.71 2.70
CA ILE A 11 -2.94 4.70 1.94
C ILE A 11 -3.87 5.63 1.12
N ASP A 12 -5.01 5.14 0.63
CA ASP A 12 -6.02 5.97 -0.06
C ASP A 12 -6.61 7.04 0.88
N VAL A 13 -6.65 6.76 2.20
CA VAL A 13 -7.06 7.73 3.22
C VAL A 13 -5.93 8.71 3.49
N LEU A 14 -4.69 8.24 3.60
CA LEU A 14 -3.51 9.08 3.80
C LEU A 14 -3.30 10.06 2.63
N ALA A 15 -3.57 9.63 1.39
CA ALA A 15 -3.48 10.47 0.20
C ALA A 15 -4.41 11.69 0.25
N LYS A 16 -5.54 11.60 0.97
CA LYS A 16 -6.45 12.75 1.18
C LYS A 16 -5.84 13.85 2.05
N GLY A 17 -4.78 13.53 2.81
CA GLY A 17 -4.01 14.46 3.62
C GLY A 17 -2.95 15.25 2.84
N ILE A 18 -2.75 14.97 1.54
CA ILE A 18 -1.77 15.69 0.72
C ILE A 18 -2.17 17.17 0.60
N GLY A 19 -1.23 18.06 0.91
CA GLY A 19 -1.45 19.50 0.84
C GLY A 19 -2.44 20.00 1.90
N LYS A 20 -2.60 19.27 3.01
CA LYS A 20 -3.60 19.53 4.04
C LYS A 20 -3.02 19.72 5.44
N LYS A 21 -3.75 20.48 6.26
CA LYS A 21 -3.57 20.61 7.71
C LYS A 21 -4.91 20.50 8.41
N ILE A 22 -4.87 20.26 9.71
CA ILE A 22 -6.06 20.34 10.56
C ILE A 22 -6.55 21.79 10.68
N LYS A 23 -7.88 21.96 10.81
CA LYS A 23 -8.53 23.19 11.28
C LYS A 23 -9.49 22.84 12.41
N ASN A 24 -10.04 23.86 13.09
CA ASN A 24 -11.03 23.67 14.15
C ASN A 24 -12.43 23.35 13.57
N ALA A 25 -12.53 22.27 12.80
CA ALA A 25 -13.74 21.74 12.17
C ALA A 25 -13.48 20.29 11.70
N ASP A 26 -14.54 19.55 11.37
CA ASP A 26 -14.47 18.16 10.85
C ASP A 26 -14.06 18.09 9.36
N GLU A 27 -13.11 18.94 8.97
CA GLU A 27 -12.61 19.09 7.62
C GLU A 27 -11.14 19.53 7.66
N LEU A 28 -10.41 19.27 6.57
CA LEU A 28 -9.03 19.72 6.42
C LEU A 28 -8.95 21.10 5.76
N ASP A 29 -8.02 21.94 6.22
CA ASP A 29 -7.63 23.19 5.55
C ASP A 29 -6.42 22.93 4.65
N THR A 30 -6.13 23.85 3.73
CA THR A 30 -5.02 23.73 2.79
C THR A 30 -3.69 24.18 3.40
N VAL A 31 -2.63 23.43 3.11
CA VAL A 31 -1.23 23.86 3.24
C VAL A 31 -0.41 23.16 2.17
N ALA A 32 -0.02 23.90 1.14
CA ALA A 32 0.69 23.32 0.00
C ALA A 32 2.12 22.87 0.38
N ASP A 33 2.57 21.81 -0.28
CA ASP A 33 3.98 21.43 -0.43
C ASP A 33 4.73 21.12 0.88
N LYS A 34 4.03 20.62 1.89
CA LYS A 34 4.61 20.22 3.19
C LYS A 34 4.35 18.75 3.52
N ASN A 35 4.55 17.87 2.52
CA ASN A 35 4.14 16.47 2.61
C ASN A 35 5.26 15.52 3.07
N GLY A 36 6.45 16.02 3.45
CA GLY A 36 7.61 15.17 3.77
C GLY A 36 7.33 14.14 4.87
N THR A 37 6.70 14.55 5.96
CA THR A 37 6.34 13.66 7.07
C THR A 37 5.24 12.66 6.70
N LEU A 38 4.26 13.06 5.87
CA LEU A 38 3.23 12.17 5.35
C LEU A 38 3.82 11.08 4.45
N VAL A 39 4.74 11.45 3.54
CA VAL A 39 5.47 10.49 2.70
C VAL A 39 6.31 9.54 3.55
N ALA A 40 7.00 10.04 4.57
CA ALA A 40 7.76 9.20 5.50
C ALA A 40 6.87 8.21 6.25
N ALA A 41 5.66 8.62 6.66
CA ALA A 41 4.68 7.74 7.31
C ALA A 41 4.20 6.62 6.37
N VAL A 42 3.89 6.94 5.11
CA VAL A 42 3.52 5.93 4.10
C VAL A 42 4.68 4.97 3.83
N PHE A 43 5.91 5.48 3.74
CA PHE A 43 7.09 4.62 3.58
C PHE A 43 7.27 3.67 4.77
N SER A 44 7.11 4.15 6.00
CA SER A 44 7.17 3.33 7.21
C SER A 44 6.08 2.24 7.22
N LEU A 45 4.84 2.60 6.86
CA LEU A 45 3.74 1.64 6.72
C LEU A 45 4.05 0.55 5.70
N MET A 46 4.67 0.91 4.57
CA MET A 46 5.06 -0.05 3.53
C MET A 46 6.15 -1.03 3.99
N LEU A 47 7.09 -0.60 4.86
CA LEU A 47 8.05 -1.51 5.48
C LEU A 47 7.37 -2.54 6.41
N ASP A 48 6.35 -2.12 7.15
CA ASP A 48 5.55 -3.02 7.98
C ASP A 48 4.73 -4.00 7.12
N ILE A 49 4.08 -3.51 6.06
CA ILE A 49 3.38 -4.34 5.05
C ILE A 49 4.33 -5.39 4.46
N LYS A 50 5.55 -5.01 4.07
CA LYS A 50 6.57 -5.95 3.59
C LYS A 50 6.88 -7.03 4.64
N THR A 51 7.03 -6.65 5.90
CA THR A 51 7.30 -7.58 7.00
C THR A 51 6.15 -8.58 7.17
N LYS A 52 4.91 -8.11 7.10
CA LYS A 52 3.70 -8.96 7.17
C LYS A 52 3.58 -9.89 5.97
N LEU A 53 3.84 -9.40 4.75
CA LEU A 53 3.86 -10.23 3.54
C LEU A 53 4.94 -11.31 3.61
N THR A 54 6.11 -11.00 4.16
CA THR A 54 7.19 -12.00 4.37
C THR A 54 6.74 -13.11 5.33
N LYS A 55 6.13 -12.76 6.46
CA LYS A 55 5.58 -13.75 7.41
C LYS A 55 4.47 -14.57 6.77
N LEU A 56 3.60 -13.92 6.00
CA LEU A 56 2.51 -14.57 5.31
C LEU A 56 2.99 -15.56 4.25
N GLU A 57 4.08 -15.24 3.54
CA GLU A 57 4.67 -16.10 2.51
C GLU A 57 5.16 -17.42 3.10
N THR A 58 5.87 -17.37 4.23
CA THR A 58 6.29 -18.57 4.98
C THR A 58 5.08 -19.40 5.42
N GLY A 59 4.02 -18.75 5.90
CA GLY A 59 2.80 -19.44 6.33
C GLY A 59 1.94 -20.01 5.19
N ALA A 60 2.10 -19.50 3.96
CA ALA A 60 1.30 -19.86 2.80
C ALA A 60 1.77 -21.14 2.09
N GLU A 61 2.94 -21.69 2.44
CA GLU A 61 3.50 -22.91 1.86
C GLU A 61 2.60 -24.14 2.00
N LYS A 62 1.74 -24.16 3.02
CA LYS A 62 0.80 -25.24 3.30
C LYS A 62 -0.50 -25.18 2.48
N PHE A 63 -0.71 -24.11 1.71
CA PHE A 63 -1.92 -23.90 0.92
C PHE A 63 -1.54 -23.80 -0.55
N ASP A 64 -2.10 -24.71 -1.36
CA ASP A 64 -1.73 -24.79 -2.77
C ASP A 64 -1.97 -23.47 -3.51
N GLY A 65 -1.02 -23.08 -4.36
CA GLY A 65 -1.06 -21.83 -5.12
C GLY A 65 -1.05 -20.51 -4.32
N MET A 66 -1.07 -20.53 -2.98
CA MET A 66 -1.11 -19.30 -2.17
C MET A 66 0.25 -18.63 -2.05
N LYS A 67 1.34 -19.40 -1.91
CA LYS A 67 2.70 -18.86 -1.82
C LYS A 67 3.03 -17.93 -2.99
N ALA A 68 2.72 -18.35 -4.21
CA ALA A 68 2.96 -17.56 -5.42
C ALA A 68 2.19 -16.22 -5.41
N LYS A 69 0.94 -16.22 -4.95
CA LYS A 69 0.12 -15.00 -4.83
C LYS A 69 0.69 -14.04 -3.77
N VAL A 70 1.17 -14.57 -2.64
CA VAL A 70 1.84 -13.74 -1.62
C VAL A 70 3.15 -13.16 -2.16
N ALA A 71 3.95 -13.95 -2.86
CA ALA A 71 5.20 -13.52 -3.47
C ALA A 71 4.98 -12.39 -4.51
N ALA A 72 3.92 -12.48 -5.31
CA ALA A 72 3.55 -11.42 -6.26
C ALA A 72 3.24 -10.09 -5.55
N ALA A 73 2.38 -10.11 -4.53
CA ALA A 73 2.08 -8.93 -3.71
C ALA A 73 3.34 -8.38 -3.02
N LYS A 74 4.18 -9.26 -2.47
CA LYS A 74 5.45 -8.87 -1.84
C LYS A 74 6.39 -8.18 -2.82
N SER A 75 6.51 -8.70 -4.04
CA SER A 75 7.36 -8.12 -5.08
C SER A 75 6.93 -6.69 -5.43
N GLU A 76 5.63 -6.43 -5.57
CA GLU A 76 5.13 -5.07 -5.84
C GLU A 76 5.34 -4.12 -4.65
N CYS A 77 5.22 -4.61 -3.41
CA CYS A 77 5.56 -3.85 -2.21
C CYS A 77 7.06 -3.49 -2.17
N GLU A 78 7.93 -4.42 -2.52
CA GLU A 78 9.38 -4.19 -2.59
C GLU A 78 9.75 -3.20 -3.70
N LYS A 79 9.07 -3.26 -4.86
CA LYS A 79 9.23 -2.27 -5.93
C LYS A 79 8.83 -0.87 -5.46
N PHE A 80 7.68 -0.73 -4.79
CA PHE A 80 7.28 0.55 -4.19
C PHE A 80 8.39 1.13 -3.29
N ILE A 81 8.88 0.31 -2.34
CA ILE A 81 9.92 0.71 -1.39
C ILE A 81 11.21 1.11 -2.12
N ALA A 82 11.61 0.35 -3.14
CA ALA A 82 12.80 0.65 -3.93
C ALA A 82 12.66 1.97 -4.71
N THR A 83 11.50 2.21 -5.32
CA THR A 83 11.20 3.44 -6.06
C THR A 83 11.20 4.67 -5.15
N VAL A 84 10.53 4.63 -4.00
CA VAL A 84 10.52 5.77 -3.06
C VAL A 84 11.94 6.11 -2.60
N LYS A 85 12.76 5.10 -2.27
CA LYS A 85 14.17 5.31 -1.91
C LYS A 85 14.99 5.93 -3.04
N SER A 86 14.79 5.50 -4.28
CA SER A 86 15.58 6.00 -5.42
C SER A 86 15.25 7.47 -5.75
N LYS A 87 14.05 7.94 -5.41
CA LYS A 87 13.59 9.32 -5.58
C LYS A 87 13.89 10.23 -4.37
N ASN A 88 14.85 9.87 -3.51
CA ASN A 88 15.15 10.60 -2.28
C ASN A 88 15.46 12.11 -2.46
N THR A 89 16.04 12.52 -3.59
CA THR A 89 16.26 13.96 -3.88
C THR A 89 14.96 14.76 -3.87
N ASP A 90 13.86 14.13 -4.29
CA ASP A 90 12.53 14.73 -4.34
C ASP A 90 11.70 14.48 -3.07
N LEU A 91 11.95 13.37 -2.38
CA LEU A 91 11.09 12.85 -1.31
C LEU A 91 11.71 12.94 0.09
N GLY A 92 13.04 13.03 0.20
CA GLY A 92 13.80 13.07 1.45
C GLY A 92 13.97 14.47 2.02
N LYS A 93 12.93 15.29 1.94
CA LYS A 93 12.93 16.69 2.38
C LYS A 93 11.61 17.05 3.06
N ASP A 94 11.61 18.10 3.88
CA ASP A 94 10.39 18.60 4.54
C ASP A 94 9.34 19.06 3.50
N GLY A 95 9.80 19.88 2.54
CA GLY A 95 9.00 20.47 1.48
C GLY A 95 8.75 19.56 0.28
N VAL A 96 8.24 18.34 0.50
CA VAL A 96 7.74 17.52 -0.62
C VAL A 96 6.48 18.17 -1.19
N THR A 97 6.52 18.48 -2.49
CA THR A 97 5.41 19.13 -3.18
C THR A 97 4.17 18.24 -3.20
N ASP A 98 3.00 18.85 -3.36
CA ASP A 98 1.74 18.10 -3.49
C ASP A 98 1.80 17.13 -4.67
N ILE A 99 2.38 17.56 -5.80
CA ILE A 99 2.58 16.73 -7.00
C ILE A 99 3.47 15.52 -6.70
N HIS A 100 4.62 15.73 -6.04
CA HIS A 100 5.51 14.62 -5.71
C HIS A 100 4.87 13.65 -4.71
N ALA A 101 4.09 14.15 -3.74
CA ALA A 101 3.36 13.28 -2.83
C ALA A 101 2.27 12.48 -3.54
N GLN A 102 1.54 13.08 -4.49
CA GLN A 102 0.56 12.38 -5.33
C GLN A 102 1.23 11.28 -6.15
N GLU A 103 2.40 11.54 -6.75
CA GLU A 103 3.16 10.54 -7.50
C GLU A 103 3.68 9.38 -6.64
N VAL A 104 3.68 9.52 -5.31
CA VAL A 104 3.98 8.44 -4.37
C VAL A 104 2.73 7.63 -4.02
N MET A 105 1.61 8.28 -3.68
CA MET A 105 0.51 7.60 -2.98
C MET A 105 -0.92 7.87 -3.51
N ASP A 106 -1.12 8.85 -4.39
CA ASP A 106 -2.45 9.13 -4.95
C ASP A 106 -2.71 8.30 -6.21
N ILE A 107 -3.19 7.07 -5.99
CA ILE A 107 -3.54 6.16 -7.08
C ILE A 107 -4.82 6.53 -7.83
N THR A 108 -5.57 7.54 -7.36
CA THR A 108 -6.80 8.01 -8.03
C THR A 108 -6.46 9.10 -9.04
N SER A 109 -5.69 10.11 -8.64
CA SER A 109 -5.36 11.25 -9.49
C SER A 109 -4.04 11.05 -10.26
N LYS A 110 -3.12 10.24 -9.74
CA LYS A 110 -1.79 9.97 -10.33
C LYS A 110 -1.45 8.47 -10.34
N PRO A 111 -2.29 7.59 -10.94
CA PRO A 111 -2.07 6.15 -10.95
C PRO A 111 -0.75 5.73 -11.63
N SER A 112 -0.23 6.54 -12.55
CA SER A 112 1.05 6.33 -13.25
C SER A 112 2.20 7.14 -12.66
N GLY A 113 2.09 7.56 -11.39
CA GLY A 113 3.12 8.33 -10.71
C GLY A 113 4.42 7.53 -10.57
N ASP A 114 5.52 8.13 -11.04
CA ASP A 114 6.83 7.48 -11.15
C ASP A 114 7.61 7.42 -9.83
N LYS A 115 7.02 7.93 -8.74
CA LYS A 115 7.63 7.99 -7.40
C LYS A 115 7.08 6.95 -6.43
N GLY A 116 6.12 6.14 -6.86
CA GLY A 116 5.58 5.03 -6.07
C GLY A 116 4.16 4.63 -6.44
N ALA A 117 3.34 5.57 -6.92
CA ALA A 117 1.91 5.34 -7.15
C ALA A 117 1.66 4.20 -8.16
N GLU A 118 2.47 4.09 -9.21
CA GLU A 118 2.34 2.98 -10.17
C GLU A 118 2.57 1.60 -9.50
N ALA A 119 3.59 1.49 -8.65
CA ALA A 119 3.84 0.26 -7.89
C ALA A 119 2.73 0.00 -6.86
N LEU A 120 2.16 1.05 -6.26
CA LEU A 120 1.04 0.95 -5.33
C LEU A 120 -0.26 0.47 -5.99
N VAL A 121 -0.53 0.87 -7.24
CA VAL A 121 -1.65 0.35 -8.05
C VAL A 121 -1.49 -1.16 -8.27
N LYS A 122 -0.28 -1.60 -8.65
CA LYS A 122 0.02 -3.02 -8.86
C LYS A 122 -0.09 -3.81 -7.55
N LEU A 123 0.43 -3.27 -6.46
CA LEU A 123 0.29 -3.86 -5.12
C LEU A 123 -1.18 -4.01 -4.69
N ASN A 124 -2.00 -2.97 -4.88
CA ASN A 124 -3.44 -3.02 -4.62
C ASN A 124 -4.12 -4.15 -5.40
N THR A 125 -3.74 -4.31 -6.68
CA THR A 125 -4.26 -5.37 -7.54
C THR A 125 -3.89 -6.76 -7.04
N GLU A 126 -2.61 -6.98 -6.73
CA GLU A 126 -2.12 -8.29 -6.27
C GLU A 126 -2.67 -8.66 -4.88
N ILE A 127 -2.81 -7.70 -3.96
CA ILE A 127 -3.44 -7.97 -2.66
C ILE A 127 -4.94 -8.22 -2.80
N GLY A 128 -5.62 -7.58 -3.75
CA GLY A 128 -7.01 -7.90 -4.09
C GLY A 128 -7.16 -9.36 -4.52
N LYS A 129 -6.35 -9.81 -5.48
CA LYS A 129 -6.32 -11.22 -5.93
C LYS A 129 -6.00 -12.18 -4.78
N LEU A 130 -5.03 -11.83 -3.94
CA LEU A 130 -4.65 -12.63 -2.78
C LEU A 130 -5.79 -12.75 -1.75
N LEU A 131 -6.54 -11.67 -1.51
CA LEU A 131 -7.70 -11.69 -0.61
C LEU A 131 -8.83 -12.55 -1.17
N THR A 132 -9.14 -12.43 -2.46
CA THR A 132 -10.13 -13.29 -3.12
C THR A 132 -9.78 -14.76 -2.97
N ALA A 133 -8.54 -15.15 -3.33
CA ALA A 133 -8.10 -16.53 -3.24
C ALA A 133 -8.13 -17.08 -1.80
N ALA A 134 -7.80 -16.24 -0.81
CA ALA A 134 -7.86 -16.64 0.60
C ALA A 134 -9.30 -16.88 1.08
N ASN A 135 -10.26 -16.09 0.59
CA ASN A 135 -11.67 -16.27 0.93
C ASN A 135 -12.24 -17.52 0.25
N GLU A 136 -11.95 -17.72 -1.05
CA GLU A 136 -12.37 -18.92 -1.80
C GLU A 136 -11.89 -20.21 -1.11
N LEU A 137 -10.60 -20.25 -0.73
CA LEU A 137 -10.03 -21.39 -0.01
C LEU A 137 -10.73 -21.65 1.33
N ALA A 138 -11.08 -20.58 2.07
CA ALA A 138 -11.78 -20.71 3.34
C ALA A 138 -13.23 -21.21 3.14
N GLU A 139 -13.94 -20.68 2.15
CA GLU A 139 -15.31 -21.10 1.81
C GLU A 139 -15.36 -22.56 1.36
N GLU A 140 -14.43 -23.00 0.50
CA GLU A 140 -14.30 -24.39 0.06
C GLU A 140 -14.02 -25.33 1.24
N THR A 141 -13.08 -24.96 2.11
CA THR A 141 -12.76 -25.76 3.31
C THR A 141 -13.98 -25.91 4.23
N ILE A 142 -14.78 -24.85 4.41
CA ILE A 142 -16.00 -24.90 5.23
C ILE A 142 -17.05 -25.80 4.58
N LYS A 143 -17.22 -25.69 3.25
CA LYS A 143 -18.15 -26.51 2.49
C LYS A 143 -17.82 -28.00 2.65
N ASP A 144 -16.57 -28.38 2.46
CA ASP A 144 -16.11 -29.78 2.57
C ASP A 144 -16.32 -30.38 3.97
N LEU A 145 -16.37 -29.55 5.02
CA LEU A 145 -16.64 -29.99 6.39
C LEU A 145 -18.13 -30.09 6.73
N THR A 146 -19.01 -29.50 5.91
CA THR A 146 -20.46 -29.39 6.18
C THR A 146 -21.33 -30.19 5.22
N THR A 147 -20.72 -30.79 4.20
CA THR A 147 -21.31 -31.81 3.31
C THR A 147 -20.79 -33.20 3.63
#